data_AF-A0A7S0W9B0-F1
#
_entry.id   AF-A0A7S0W9B0-F1
#
_cell.length_a   1.000
_cell.length_b   1.000
_cell.length_c   1.000
_cell.angle_alpha   90.00
_cell.angle_beta   90.00
_cell.angle_gamma   90.00
#
_symmetry.space_group_name_H-M   'P 1'
#
loop_
_entity.id
_entity.type
_entity.pdbx_description
1 polymer ?
#
loop_
_entity_poly.entity_id
_entity_poly.type
_entity_poly.pdbx_seq_one_letter_code
_entity_poly.pdbx_strand_id
1 'polypeptide(L)'
;GGTPVRPLESHTVGDILSLVAAAFFAVYSVLVKWLIPSEKSIRMPMFFGFTGVFSAVLCTPLLVALHYTGIEPMEDIPPRVVAYLTLNGLVGTVLSDLLWAKAIVLTSPLVVNLGMSLTIPLSCLADHLNPLSPEPRLQWDYLLGAALVFSSFFLVNCPGVCGGEEDGSEAG
;
A
#
# COMPACT_ATOMS: atom_id res chain seq x y z
N GLY A 1 4.49 5.56 -36.61
CA GLY A 1 4.73 6.88 -36.01
C GLY A 1 4.97 6.68 -34.54
N GLY A 2 6.23 6.73 -34.12
CA GLY A 2 6.60 6.68 -32.70
C GLY A 2 6.38 8.05 -32.08
N THR A 3 5.57 8.12 -31.03
CA THR A 3 5.44 9.32 -30.21
C THR A 3 6.81 9.66 -29.62
N PRO A 4 7.27 10.93 -29.68
CA PRO A 4 8.52 11.32 -29.05
C PRO A 4 8.35 11.19 -27.53
N VAL A 5 9.07 10.23 -26.95
CA VAL A 5 9.24 10.14 -25.49
C VAL A 5 10.02 11.39 -25.07
N ARG A 6 9.40 12.26 -24.27
CA ARG A 6 10.09 13.47 -23.78
C ARG A 6 11.27 13.04 -22.90
N PRO A 7 12.50 13.53 -23.15
CA PRO A 7 13.66 13.19 -22.36
C PRO A 7 13.65 13.95 -21.02
N LEU A 8 13.80 13.22 -19.92
CA LEU A 8 14.23 13.61 -18.57
C LEU A 8 13.98 15.08 -18.14
N GLU A 9 12.85 15.34 -17.48
CA GLU A 9 12.76 16.43 -16.49
C GLU A 9 12.57 15.83 -15.08
N SER A 10 13.68 15.79 -14.32
CA SER A 10 13.80 15.56 -12.87
C SER A 10 13.36 14.21 -12.27
N HIS A 11 13.87 13.08 -12.77
CA HIS A 11 13.75 11.77 -12.09
C HIS A 11 14.17 11.82 -10.61
N THR A 12 15.16 12.65 -10.28
CA THR A 12 15.65 12.84 -8.91
C THR A 12 14.59 13.37 -7.95
N VAL A 13 13.66 14.22 -8.42
CA VAL A 13 12.59 14.74 -7.55
C VAL A 13 11.60 13.62 -7.21
N GLY A 14 11.28 12.77 -8.19
CA GLY A 14 10.43 11.59 -7.97
C GLY A 14 11.09 10.58 -7.02
N ASP A 15 12.38 10.31 -7.20
CA ASP A 15 13.13 9.39 -6.34
C ASP A 15 13.19 9.90 -4.89
N ILE A 16 13.50 11.19 -4.69
CA ILE A 16 13.50 11.81 -3.36
C ILE A 16 12.10 11.77 -2.75
N LEU A 17 11.06 12.10 -3.51
CA LEU A 17 9.69 12.09 -3.02
C LEU A 17 9.23 10.68 -2.61
N SER A 18 9.64 9.65 -3.36
CA SER A 18 9.41 8.24 -3.03
C SER A 18 10.12 7.84 -1.74
N LEU A 19 11.39 8.21 -1.57
CA LEU A 19 12.14 7.95 -0.33
C LEU A 19 11.51 8.64 0.88
N VAL A 20 11.08 9.89 0.72
CA VAL A 20 10.40 10.65 1.78
C VAL A 20 9.07 9.99 2.14
N ALA A 21 8.27 9.57 1.16
CA ALA A 21 7.02 8.86 1.39
C ALA A 21 7.24 7.52 2.11
N ALA A 22 8.26 6.75 1.69
CA ALA A 22 8.62 5.49 2.33
C ALA A 22 9.05 5.68 3.79
N ALA A 23 9.84 6.72 4.08
CA ALA A 23 10.24 7.07 5.44
C ALA A 23 9.04 7.45 6.31
N PHE A 24 8.14 8.31 5.81
CA PHE A 24 6.92 8.67 6.54
C PHE A 24 6.00 7.47 6.77
N PHE A 25 5.86 6.58 5.79
CA PHE A 25 5.07 5.36 5.94
C PHE A 25 5.64 4.42 7.01
N ALA A 26 6.96 4.22 7.02
CA ALA A 26 7.63 3.39 8.02
C ALA A 26 7.46 3.98 9.43
N VAL A 27 7.71 5.29 9.59
CA VAL A 27 7.52 6.00 10.87
C VAL A 27 6.07 5.93 11.32
N TYR A 28 5.12 6.19 10.43
CA TYR A 28 3.69 6.09 10.74
C TYR A 28 3.29 4.69 11.22
N SER A 29 3.74 3.64 10.51
CA SER A 29 3.42 2.25 10.86
C SER A 29 3.93 1.87 12.25
N VAL A 30 5.14 2.31 12.61
CA VAL A 30 5.73 2.10 13.94
C VAL A 30 5.00 2.93 15.00
N LEU A 31 4.69 4.20 14.70
CA LEU A 31 3.92 5.05 15.60
C LEU A 31 2.52 4.51 15.87
N VAL A 32 1.83 3.94 14.87
CA VAL A 32 0.52 3.28 15.06
C VAL A 32 0.66 2.11 16.03
N LYS A 33 1.69 1.28 15.89
CA LYS A 33 1.96 0.17 16.82
C LYS A 33 2.24 0.67 18.24
N TRP A 34 3.01 1.76 18.36
CA TRP A 34 3.47 2.28 19.65
C TRP A 34 2.39 3.09 20.39
N LEU A 35 1.64 3.92 19.66
CA LEU A 35 0.61 4.81 20.20
C LEU A 35 -0.70 4.06 20.51
N ILE A 36 -0.96 2.93 19.84
CA ILE A 36 -2.17 2.12 20.04
C ILE A 36 -1.80 0.71 20.53
N PRO A 37 -1.28 0.56 21.75
CA PRO A 37 -0.81 -0.73 22.27
C PRO A 37 -1.94 -1.70 22.65
N SER A 38 -3.20 -1.24 22.73
CA SER A 38 -4.35 -2.09 23.05
C SER A 38 -5.59 -1.70 22.24
N GLU A 39 -6.30 -2.68 21.67
CA GLU A 39 -7.56 -2.48 20.93
C GLU A 39 -8.61 -1.67 21.72
N LYS A 40 -8.54 -1.69 23.06
CA LYS A 40 -9.48 -0.98 23.94
C LYS A 40 -9.21 0.52 24.08
N SER A 41 -8.03 1.02 23.69
CA SER A 41 -7.64 2.39 24.03
C SER A 41 -8.18 3.45 23.06
N ILE A 42 -8.48 3.10 21.81
CA ILE A 42 -8.94 4.05 20.78
C ILE A 42 -10.03 3.42 19.92
N ARG A 43 -11.12 4.15 19.71
CA ARG A 43 -12.12 3.83 18.67
C ARG A 43 -11.48 4.10 17.30
N MET A 44 -10.65 3.18 16.80
CA MET A 44 -9.95 3.28 15.51
C MET A 44 -10.85 3.74 14.34
N PRO A 45 -12.11 3.27 14.21
CA PRO A 45 -13.01 3.76 13.17
C PRO A 45 -13.30 5.27 13.24
N MET A 46 -13.34 5.84 14.44
CA MET A 46 -13.59 7.27 14.62
C MET A 46 -12.38 8.11 14.23
N PHE A 47 -11.16 7.64 14.53
CA PHE A 47 -9.92 8.29 14.09
C PHE A 47 -9.81 8.34 12.57
N PHE A 48 -9.96 7.19 11.89
CA PHE A 48 -9.95 7.13 10.43
C PHE A 48 -11.13 7.88 9.79
N GLY A 49 -12.29 7.93 10.47
CA GLY A 49 -13.43 8.75 10.04
C GLY A 49 -13.09 10.24 10.02
N PHE A 50 -12.46 10.76 11.07
CA PHE A 50 -11.97 12.15 11.07
C PHE A 50 -10.88 12.38 10.03
N THR A 51 -9.91 11.47 9.90
CA THR A 51 -8.88 11.55 8.84
C THR A 51 -9.50 11.62 7.46
N GLY A 52 -10.53 10.82 7.18
CA GLY A 52 -11.29 10.86 5.93
C GLY A 52 -11.99 12.20 5.69
N VAL A 53 -12.61 12.78 6.72
CA VAL A 53 -13.23 14.12 6.62
C VAL A 53 -12.18 15.20 6.37
N PHE A 54 -11.05 15.17 7.08
CA PHE A 54 -9.95 16.10 6.84
C PHE A 54 -9.38 15.96 5.43
N SER A 55 -9.17 14.73 4.97
CA SER A 55 -8.72 14.45 3.60
C SER A 55 -9.74 14.95 2.58
N ALA A 56 -11.05 14.79 2.80
CA ALA A 56 -12.07 15.36 1.92
C ALA A 56 -11.99 16.90 1.90
N VAL A 57 -11.96 17.54 3.07
CA VAL A 57 -11.91 19.01 3.18
C VAL A 57 -10.63 19.61 2.59
N LEU A 58 -9.49 18.91 2.67
CA LEU A 58 -8.21 19.38 2.14
C LEU A 58 -7.99 19.00 0.66
N CYS A 59 -8.42 17.81 0.22
CA CYS A 59 -8.30 17.41 -1.19
C CYS A 59 -9.35 18.06 -2.08
N THR A 60 -10.57 18.34 -1.61
CA THR A 60 -11.59 19.03 -2.43
C THR A 60 -11.10 20.38 -2.98
N PRO A 61 -10.52 21.30 -2.18
CA PRO A 61 -10.00 22.56 -2.72
C PRO A 61 -8.76 22.35 -3.60
N LEU A 62 -7.95 21.32 -3.34
CA LEU A 62 -6.82 20.96 -4.20
C LEU A 62 -7.29 20.51 -5.58
N LEU A 63 -8.32 19.67 -5.65
CA LEU A 63 -8.95 19.23 -6.91
C LEU A 63 -9.56 20.40 -7.67
N VAL A 64 -10.24 21.31 -6.97
CA VAL A 64 -10.80 22.53 -7.58
C VAL A 64 -9.70 23.44 -8.11
N ALA A 65 -8.62 23.64 -7.36
CA ALA A 65 -7.47 24.42 -7.81
C ALA A 65 -6.81 23.78 -9.05
N LEU A 66 -6.66 22.46 -9.06
CA LEU A 66 -6.06 21.72 -10.17
C LEU A 66 -6.90 21.83 -11.45
N HIS A 67 -8.22 21.82 -11.30
CA HIS A 67 -9.15 22.10 -12.39
C HIS A 67 -8.99 23.51 -12.97
N TYR A 68 -8.90 24.53 -12.11
CA TYR A 68 -8.67 25.92 -12.56
C TYR A 68 -7.32 26.13 -13.22
N THR A 69 -6.28 25.39 -12.82
CA THR A 69 -4.96 25.43 -13.46
C THR A 69 -4.92 24.71 -14.81
N GLY A 70 -6.00 24.03 -15.22
CA GLY A 70 -6.09 23.32 -16.49
C GLY A 70 -5.21 22.07 -16.58
N ILE A 71 -4.66 21.61 -15.46
CA ILE A 71 -3.83 20.40 -15.38
C ILE A 71 -4.71 19.15 -15.46
N GLU A 72 -5.88 19.17 -14.82
CA GLU A 72 -6.90 18.12 -14.92
C GLU A 72 -8.25 18.68 -15.43
N PRO A 73 -8.61 18.45 -16.70
CA PRO A 73 -9.93 18.80 -17.20
C PRO A 73 -10.97 17.89 -16.52
N MET A 74 -11.93 18.48 -15.81
CA MET A 74 -13.09 17.76 -15.28
C MET A 74 -14.02 17.46 -16.45
N GLU A 75 -13.74 16.38 -17.15
CA GLU A 75 -14.63 15.84 -18.16
C GLU A 75 -15.82 15.14 -17.48
N ASP A 76 -16.98 15.06 -18.16
CA ASP A 76 -18.19 14.46 -17.59
C ASP A 76 -17.94 13.01 -17.18
N ILE A 77 -17.76 12.80 -15.86
CA ILE A 77 -17.50 11.48 -15.31
C ILE A 77 -18.80 10.68 -15.32
N PRO A 78 -18.88 9.55 -16.03
CA PRO A 78 -20.10 8.77 -16.06
C PRO A 78 -20.46 8.27 -14.65
N PRO A 79 -21.75 8.22 -14.28
CA PRO A 79 -22.19 7.90 -12.92
C PRO A 79 -21.73 6.52 -12.44
N ARG A 80 -21.50 5.59 -13.38
CA ARG A 80 -20.92 4.26 -13.10
C ARG A 80 -19.49 4.35 -12.57
N VAL A 81 -18.66 5.24 -13.10
CA VAL A 81 -17.28 5.43 -12.64
C VAL A 81 -17.27 6.07 -11.26
N VAL A 82 -18.14 7.05 -11.01
CA VAL A 82 -18.32 7.64 -9.68
C VAL A 82 -18.74 6.59 -8.65
N ALA A 83 -19.66 5.69 -9.02
CA ALA A 83 -20.07 4.59 -8.14
C ALA A 83 -18.91 3.63 -7.80
N TYR A 84 -18.11 3.21 -8.80
CA TYR A 84 -16.94 2.37 -8.53
C TYR A 84 -15.84 3.09 -7.75
N LEU A 85 -15.61 4.36 -8.03
CA LEU A 85 -14.63 5.17 -7.31
C LEU A 85 -15.05 5.31 -5.84
N THR A 86 -16.34 5.55 -5.59
CA THR A 86 -16.89 5.61 -4.23
C THR A 86 -16.77 4.27 -3.52
N LEU A 87 -17.09 3.17 -4.20
CA LEU A 87 -16.94 1.81 -3.66
C LEU A 87 -15.46 1.50 -3.34
N ASN A 88 -14.54 1.81 -4.26
CA ASN A 88 -13.12 1.61 -4.07
C ASN A 88 -12.55 2.47 -2.94
N GLY A 89 -12.98 3.73 -2.82
CA GLY A 89 -12.58 4.60 -1.71
C GLY A 89 -13.09 4.07 -0.37
N LEU A 90 -14.35 3.62 -0.30
CA LEU A 90 -14.92 3.11 0.94
C LEU A 90 -14.33 1.76 1.35
N VAL A 91 -14.29 0.80 0.43
CA VAL A 91 -13.89 -0.59 0.71
C VAL A 91 -12.39 -0.78 0.52
N GLY A 92 -11.83 -0.30 -0.59
CA GLY A 92 -10.42 -0.48 -0.94
C GLY A 92 -9.46 0.44 -0.19
N THR A 93 -9.92 1.62 0.25
CA THR A 93 -9.09 2.54 1.05
C THR A 93 -9.50 2.52 2.52
N VAL A 94 -10.68 3.04 2.89
CA VAL A 94 -11.04 3.25 4.31
C VAL A 94 -11.10 1.93 5.09
N LEU A 95 -11.83 0.94 4.58
CA LEU A 95 -11.92 -0.36 5.26
C LEU A 95 -10.57 -1.10 5.25
N SER A 96 -9.83 -1.03 4.15
CA SER A 96 -8.50 -1.64 4.03
C SER A 96 -7.51 -1.05 5.03
N ASP A 97 -7.42 0.27 5.14
CA ASP A 97 -6.53 0.97 6.08
C ASP A 97 -6.91 0.69 7.54
N LEU A 98 -8.20 0.58 7.83
CA LEU A 98 -8.69 0.14 9.14
C LEU A 98 -8.21 -1.27 9.46
N LEU A 99 -8.41 -2.22 8.55
CA LEU A 99 -7.98 -3.61 8.72
C LEU A 99 -6.45 -3.71 8.84
N TRP A 100 -5.72 -2.94 8.05
CA TRP A 100 -4.26 -2.82 8.11
C TRP A 100 -3.80 -2.33 9.49
N ALA A 101 -4.40 -1.24 9.99
CA ALA A 101 -4.06 -0.71 11.32
C ALA A 101 -4.38 -1.72 12.43
N LYS A 102 -5.53 -2.41 12.35
CA LYS A 102 -5.87 -3.50 13.27
C LYS A 102 -4.86 -4.64 13.21
N ALA A 103 -4.44 -5.05 12.01
CA ALA A 103 -3.46 -6.10 11.81
C ALA A 103 -2.10 -5.72 12.43
N ILE A 104 -1.67 -4.46 12.30
CA ILE A 104 -0.44 -3.97 12.92
C ILE A 104 -0.51 -4.06 14.44
N VAL A 105 -1.61 -3.59 15.03
CA VAL A 105 -1.79 -3.62 16.49
C VAL A 105 -1.81 -5.05 17.02
N LEU A 106 -2.43 -6.00 16.30
CA LEU A 106 -2.52 -7.40 16.70
C LEU A 106 -1.23 -8.21 16.44
N THR A 107 -0.46 -7.85 15.43
CA THR A 107 0.76 -8.57 15.03
C THR A 107 1.98 -7.65 15.15
N SER A 108 2.55 -7.21 14.04
CA SER A 108 3.60 -6.20 13.97
C SER A 108 3.58 -5.55 12.59
N PRO A 109 4.11 -4.31 12.44
CA PRO A 109 4.29 -3.68 11.13
C PRO A 109 5.04 -4.57 10.13
N LEU A 110 6.01 -5.36 10.61
CA LEU A 110 6.81 -6.26 9.79
C LEU A 110 5.96 -7.38 9.19
N VAL A 111 5.18 -8.11 10.01
CA VAL A 111 4.35 -9.22 9.53
C VAL A 111 3.27 -8.72 8.57
N VAL A 112 2.68 -7.56 8.83
CA VAL A 112 1.68 -6.95 7.94
C VAL A 112 2.27 -6.59 6.58
N ASN A 113 3.45 -5.97 6.54
CA ASN A 113 4.12 -5.64 5.28
C ASN A 113 4.49 -6.89 4.47
N LEU A 114 4.92 -7.97 5.13
CA LEU A 114 5.15 -9.25 4.45
C LEU A 114 3.85 -9.83 3.87
N GLY A 115 2.73 -9.68 4.59
CA GLY A 115 1.40 -10.06 4.10
C GLY A 115 0.97 -9.27 2.86
N MET A 116 1.25 -7.97 2.80
CA MET A 116 0.98 -7.15 1.61
C MET A 116 1.87 -7.53 0.42
N SER A 117 3.12 -7.95 0.67
CA SER A 117 3.98 -8.48 -0.39
C SER A 117 3.44 -9.78 -1.00
N LEU A 118 2.70 -10.61 -0.24
CA LEU A 118 2.00 -11.79 -0.77
C LEU A 118 0.86 -11.43 -1.73
N THR A 119 0.40 -10.17 -1.74
CA THR A 119 -0.57 -9.73 -2.75
C THR A 119 0.03 -9.82 -4.15
N ILE A 120 1.34 -9.62 -4.32
CA ILE A 120 2.02 -9.72 -5.62
C ILE A 120 1.85 -11.12 -6.26
N PRO A 121 2.30 -12.22 -5.61
CA PRO A 121 2.11 -13.56 -6.19
C PRO A 121 0.63 -13.97 -6.26
N LEU A 122 -0.22 -13.50 -5.35
CA LEU A 122 -1.66 -13.75 -5.41
C LEU A 122 -2.32 -13.09 -6.64
N SER A 123 -1.90 -11.86 -6.98
CA SER A 123 -2.32 -11.17 -8.20
C SER A 123 -1.85 -11.93 -9.44
N CYS A 124 -0.60 -12.38 -9.48
CA CYS A 124 -0.11 -13.21 -10.60
C CYS A 124 -0.92 -14.51 -10.76
N LEU A 125 -1.30 -15.14 -9.64
CA LEU A 125 -2.15 -16.34 -9.67
C LEU A 125 -3.57 -16.02 -10.17
N ALA A 126 -4.15 -14.91 -9.71
CA ALA A 126 -5.47 -14.46 -10.17
C ALA A 126 -5.49 -14.20 -11.68
N ASP A 127 -4.45 -13.56 -12.22
CA ASP A 127 -4.31 -13.28 -13.65
C ASP A 127 -4.17 -14.56 -14.47
N HIS A 128 -3.47 -15.58 -13.93
CA HIS A 128 -3.32 -16.90 -14.56
C HIS A 128 -4.62 -17.71 -14.57
N LEU A 129 -5.41 -17.64 -13.50
CA LEU A 129 -6.69 -18.34 -13.38
C LEU A 129 -7.84 -17.67 -14.14
N ASN A 130 -7.69 -16.40 -14.50
CA ASN A 130 -8.72 -15.65 -15.21
C ASN A 130 -8.81 -16.08 -16.70
N PRO A 131 -9.95 -16.64 -17.16
CA PRO A 131 -10.09 -17.15 -18.52
C PRO A 131 -10.15 -16.07 -19.62
N LEU A 132 -10.32 -14.80 -19.24
CA LEU A 132 -10.43 -13.65 -20.15
C LEU A 132 -9.07 -13.02 -20.51
N SER A 133 -7.97 -13.48 -19.91
CA SER A 133 -6.63 -12.92 -20.12
C SER A 133 -6.07 -13.32 -21.51
N PRO A 134 -5.75 -12.37 -22.42
CA PRO A 134 -5.40 -12.69 -23.82
C PRO A 134 -4.08 -13.45 -24.03
N GLU A 135 -3.15 -13.46 -23.08
CA GLU A 135 -1.86 -14.15 -23.21
C GLU A 135 -1.43 -14.75 -21.86
N PRO A 136 -1.63 -16.06 -21.62
CA PRO A 136 -1.06 -16.74 -20.47
C PRO A 136 0.38 -17.14 -20.77
N ARG A 137 1.25 -16.17 -21.10
CA ARG A 137 2.69 -16.43 -21.11
C ARG A 137 3.19 -16.24 -19.70
N LEU A 138 3.10 -17.32 -18.93
CA LEU A 138 3.82 -17.49 -17.67
C LEU A 138 5.32 -17.41 -17.99
N GLN A 139 5.87 -16.19 -18.10
CA GLN A 139 7.30 -16.02 -18.30
C GLN A 139 8.01 -16.53 -17.04
N TRP A 140 9.10 -17.26 -17.23
CA TRP A 140 9.86 -17.87 -16.13
C TRP A 140 10.27 -16.85 -15.07
N ASP A 141 10.49 -15.60 -15.46
CA ASP A 141 10.85 -14.49 -14.57
C ASP A 141 9.75 -14.17 -13.56
N TYR A 142 8.48 -14.19 -13.96
CA TYR A 142 7.34 -13.97 -13.06
C TYR A 142 7.18 -15.13 -12.07
N LEU A 143 7.36 -16.37 -12.55
CA LEU A 143 7.27 -17.55 -11.69
C LEU A 143 8.39 -17.56 -10.64
N LEU A 144 9.61 -17.18 -11.05
CA LEU A 144 10.76 -17.05 -10.17
C LEU A 144 10.53 -15.97 -9.11
N GLY A 145 10.06 -14.79 -9.50
CA GLY A 145 9.73 -13.70 -8.58
C GLY A 145 8.63 -14.08 -7.58
N ALA A 146 7.54 -14.70 -8.06
CA ALA A 146 6.46 -15.16 -7.21
C ALA A 146 6.93 -16.23 -6.20
N ALA A 147 7.74 -17.21 -6.64
CA ALA A 147 8.30 -18.24 -5.78
C ALA A 147 9.25 -17.65 -4.71
N LEU A 148 10.05 -16.63 -5.06
CA LEU A 148 10.96 -15.96 -4.13
C LEU A 148 10.18 -15.21 -3.04
N VAL A 149 9.14 -14.45 -3.40
CA VAL A 149 8.27 -13.75 -2.43
C VAL A 149 7.55 -14.75 -1.52
N PHE A 150 7.01 -15.83 -2.07
CA PHE A 150 6.38 -16.89 -1.28
C PHE A 150 7.37 -17.54 -0.31
N SER A 151 8.57 -17.88 -0.79
CA SER A 151 9.64 -18.47 0.01
C SER A 151 10.07 -17.55 1.16
N SER A 152 10.22 -16.24 0.89
CA SER A 152 10.54 -15.22 1.91
C SER A 152 9.52 -15.21 3.05
N PHE A 153 8.22 -15.25 2.72
CA PHE A 153 7.18 -15.31 3.74
C PHE A 153 7.27 -16.59 4.59
N PHE A 154 7.47 -17.75 3.97
CA PHE A 154 7.61 -19.02 4.70
C PHE A 154 8.85 -19.05 5.59
N LEU A 155 9.98 -18.52 5.13
CA LEU A 155 11.22 -18.44 5.92
C LEU A 155 11.03 -17.60 7.19
N VAL A 156 10.41 -16.42 7.07
CA VAL A 156 10.20 -15.51 8.22
C VAL A 156 9.17 -16.08 9.20
N ASN A 157 8.18 -16.83 8.73
CA ASN A 157 7.17 -17.45 9.60
C ASN A 157 7.60 -18.82 10.16
N CYS A 158 8.75 -19.37 9.75
CA CYS A 158 9.21 -20.66 10.22
C CYS A 158 9.91 -20.51 11.59
N PRO A 159 9.42 -21.18 12.66
CA PRO A 159 9.93 -20.99 14.02
C PRO A 159 11.39 -21.42 14.23
N GLY A 160 12.04 -22.05 13.25
CA GLY A 160 13.43 -22.50 13.32
C GLY A 160 14.50 -21.50 12.86
N VAL A 161 14.13 -20.38 12.24
CA VAL A 161 15.08 -19.38 11.71
C VAL A 161 15.30 -18.21 12.68
N CYS A 162 14.36 -17.97 13.61
CA CYS A 162 14.49 -16.95 14.66
C CYS A 162 15.30 -17.42 15.89
N GLY A 163 16.41 -18.11 15.64
CA GLY A 163 17.36 -18.55 16.66
C GLY A 163 18.76 -17.96 16.50
N GLY A 164 18.91 -16.76 15.93
CA GLY A 164 20.22 -16.15 15.74
C GLY A 164 20.16 -14.69 15.30
N GLU A 165 20.03 -13.78 16.27
CA GLU A 165 20.82 -12.55 16.44
C GLU A 165 20.14 -11.64 17.48
N GLU A 166 20.31 -12.00 18.75
CA GLU A 166 20.52 -11.02 19.83
C GLU A 166 21.69 -11.57 20.66
N ASP A 167 22.92 -11.29 20.21
CA ASP A 167 24.11 -11.45 21.03
C ASP A 167 24.86 -10.11 21.07
N GLY A 168 24.99 -9.55 22.27
CA GLY A 168 25.93 -8.48 22.59
C GLY A 168 25.35 -7.10 22.90
N SER A 169 24.95 -6.88 24.16
CA SER A 169 25.59 -5.88 25.06
C SER A 169 24.66 -5.38 26.17
N GLU A 170 24.56 -6.11 27.28
CA GLU A 170 24.57 -5.51 28.62
C GLU A 170 25.34 -6.45 29.56
N ALA A 171 26.63 -6.15 29.74
CA ALA A 171 27.42 -6.60 30.88
C ALA A 171 27.25 -5.55 31.99
N GLY A 172 26.82 -6.01 33.17
CA GLY A 172 26.66 -5.21 34.38
C GLY A 172 26.00 -6.02 35.48
#